data_AF-A0A0J8TIZ4-F1
#
_entry.id   AF-A0A0J8TIZ4-F1
#
_cell.length_a   1.000
_cell.length_b   1.000
_cell.length_c   1.000
_cell.angle_alpha   90.00
_cell.angle_beta   90.00
_cell.angle_gamma   90.00
#
_symmetry.space_group_name_H-M   'P 1'
#
loop_
_entity.id
_entity.type
_entity.pdbx_description
1 polymer ?
#
loop_
_entity_poly.entity_id
_entity_poly.type
_entity_poly.pdbx_seq_one_letter_code
_entity_poly.pdbx_strand_id
1 'polypeptide(L)'
;MYLSQIDETLIGDLDLQFVMPWEFEDLNPEAFREFNRKLYAHRFDLDYESYSVDNDIDLHLSNYYSSCETKKLIPSNCFFKLVEYMLVVLESRSFTSLFSNCVEFYNTQYSNEYLTFFLNLFSTSKSEVARDNLRMYITEIFDDKRYWANNELFDNSLLFEENLQQLQIIRAM
;
A
#
# COMPACT_ATOMS: atom_id res chain seq x y z
N MET A 1 15.70 -5.89 -19.93
CA MET A 1 16.32 -4.57 -19.66
C MET A 1 16.17 -4.35 -18.16
N TYR A 2 17.27 -4.02 -17.51
CA TYR A 2 17.60 -4.44 -16.16
C TYR A 2 16.81 -3.75 -15.03
N LEU A 3 16.28 -4.57 -14.11
CA LEU A 3 16.02 -4.26 -12.69
C LEU A 3 17.31 -3.90 -11.90
N SER A 4 18.49 -3.93 -12.51
CA SER A 4 19.80 -3.77 -11.86
C SER A 4 20.25 -2.32 -11.66
N GLN A 5 19.30 -1.38 -11.62
CA GLN A 5 19.50 -0.01 -11.15
C GLN A 5 18.39 0.37 -10.16
N ILE A 6 17.78 -0.63 -9.49
CA ILE A 6 17.27 -0.40 -8.14
C ILE A 6 18.52 0.00 -7.36
N ASP A 7 18.76 1.31 -7.22
CA ASP A 7 19.98 1.87 -6.66
C ASP A 7 20.28 1.21 -5.32
N GLU A 8 21.27 0.31 -5.36
CA GLU A 8 21.79 -0.49 -4.25
C GLU A 8 22.53 0.38 -3.23
N THR A 9 22.66 1.70 -3.48
CA THR A 9 22.86 2.70 -2.43
C THR A 9 21.58 2.87 -1.64
N LEU A 10 21.31 1.88 -0.81
CA LEU A 10 21.05 2.15 0.59
C LEU A 10 20.02 3.28 0.80
N ILE A 11 18.76 2.84 0.79
CA ILE A 11 17.86 3.01 1.94
C ILE A 11 18.52 2.43 3.23
N GLY A 12 19.82 2.64 3.42
CA GLY A 12 20.59 2.35 4.61
C GLY A 12 20.54 3.62 5.42
N ASP A 13 20.04 3.51 6.64
CA ASP A 13 19.96 4.60 7.60
C ASP A 13 19.03 5.77 7.23
N LEU A 14 18.01 5.53 6.39
CA LEU A 14 16.93 6.49 6.24
C LEU A 14 16.05 6.49 7.51
N ASP A 15 16.51 7.21 8.53
CA ASP A 15 15.68 7.83 9.56
C ASP A 15 14.78 8.93 8.93
N LEU A 16 14.36 8.79 7.67
CA LEU A 16 13.36 9.63 7.01
C LEU A 16 12.04 9.44 7.73
N GLN A 17 11.75 10.23 8.76
CA GLN A 17 10.47 10.20 9.45
C GLN A 17 9.42 10.91 8.58
N PHE A 18 8.93 10.22 7.54
CA PHE A 18 7.71 10.67 6.86
C PHE A 18 6.53 10.54 7.82
N VAL A 19 5.58 11.45 7.65
CA VAL A 19 4.36 11.50 8.46
C VAL A 19 3.34 10.52 7.88
N MET A 20 2.75 9.70 8.74
CA MET A 20 1.68 8.79 8.33
C MET A 20 0.41 9.58 7.98
N PRO A 21 -0.44 9.11 7.06
CA PRO A 21 -1.62 9.87 6.64
C PRO A 21 -2.56 10.27 7.78
N TRP A 22 -2.67 9.45 8.83
CA TRP A 22 -3.52 9.73 9.98
C TRP A 22 -2.90 10.65 11.04
N GLU A 23 -1.63 10.99 10.90
CA GLU A 23 -0.93 11.97 11.75
C GLU A 23 -1.05 13.38 11.16
N PHE A 24 -1.55 13.51 9.92
CA PHE A 24 -1.74 14.77 9.24
C PHE A 24 -3.16 15.30 9.50
N GLU A 25 -3.26 16.40 10.25
CA GLU A 25 -4.53 17.07 10.55
C GLU A 25 -5.22 17.53 9.25
N ASP A 26 -6.55 17.36 9.19
CA ASP A 26 -7.38 17.71 8.04
C ASP A 26 -6.81 17.20 6.70
N LEU A 27 -6.56 15.88 6.62
CA LEU A 27 -5.90 15.22 5.51
C LEU A 27 -6.41 15.70 4.13
N ASN A 28 -5.61 16.58 3.52
CA ASN A 28 -5.73 16.99 2.13
C ASN A 28 -4.63 16.27 1.34
N PRO A 29 -4.98 15.46 0.30
CA PRO A 29 -3.99 14.66 -0.44
C PRO A 29 -2.85 15.46 -1.06
N GLU A 30 -3.10 16.68 -1.54
CA GLU A 30 -2.06 17.54 -2.12
C GLU A 30 -1.16 18.11 -1.03
N ALA A 31 -1.75 18.63 0.06
CA ALA A 31 -1.01 19.19 1.18
C ALA A 31 -0.15 18.13 1.88
N PHE A 32 -0.67 16.90 2.05
CA PHE A 32 0.05 15.78 2.63
C PHE A 32 1.29 15.40 1.81
N ARG A 33 1.11 15.27 0.50
CA ARG A 33 2.21 14.99 -0.43
C ARG A 33 3.24 16.10 -0.41
N GLU A 34 2.79 17.34 -0.44
CA GLU A 34 3.66 18.51 -0.46
C GLU A 34 4.45 18.64 0.84
N PHE A 35 3.82 18.37 1.98
CA PHE A 35 4.49 18.35 3.27
C PHE A 35 5.60 17.29 3.32
N ASN A 36 5.29 16.04 2.93
CA ASN A 36 6.28 14.97 2.90
C ASN A 36 7.38 15.22 1.85
N ARG A 37 7.05 15.84 0.71
CA ARG A 37 8.03 16.27 -0.30
C ARG A 37 9.02 17.27 0.29
N LYS A 38 8.55 18.28 1.04
CA LYS A 38 9.43 19.25 1.72
C LYS A 38 10.32 18.59 2.79
N LEU A 39 9.76 17.67 3.58
CA LEU A 39 10.55 16.90 4.56
C LEU A 39 11.68 16.13 3.89
N TYR A 40 11.37 15.46 2.78
CA TYR A 40 12.37 14.73 2.01
C TYR A 40 13.46 15.67 1.47
N ALA A 41 13.09 16.74 0.76
CA ALA A 41 14.04 17.69 0.17
C ALA A 41 14.97 18.31 1.23
N HIS A 42 14.42 18.70 2.39
CA HIS A 42 15.20 19.24 3.50
C HIS A 42 16.25 18.26 4.04
N ARG A 43 15.90 16.97 4.11
CA ARG A 43 16.79 15.94 4.66
C ARG A 43 17.97 15.59 3.78
N PHE A 44 17.81 15.70 2.46
CA PHE A 44 18.86 15.39 1.49
C PHE A 44 19.57 16.63 0.93
N ASP A 45 19.31 17.81 1.49
CA ASP A 45 19.86 19.10 1.04
C ASP A 45 19.68 19.32 -0.48
N LEU A 46 18.51 18.91 -0.99
CA LEU A 46 18.17 19.02 -2.40
C LEU A 46 17.54 20.39 -2.65
N ASP A 47 17.93 21.05 -3.74
CA ASP A 47 17.23 22.23 -4.21
C ASP A 47 15.80 21.83 -4.61
N TYR A 48 14.82 22.41 -3.92
CA TYR A 48 13.41 22.07 -4.04
C TYR A 48 12.90 22.20 -5.48
N GLU A 49 13.37 23.19 -6.25
CA GLU A 49 12.98 23.36 -7.64
C GLU A 49 13.48 22.21 -8.53
N SER A 50 14.70 21.70 -8.27
CA SER A 50 15.29 20.58 -8.99
C SER A 50 14.62 19.23 -8.70
N TYR A 51 14.01 19.09 -7.52
CA TYR A 51 13.35 17.87 -7.06
C TYR A 51 11.86 17.78 -7.45
N SER A 52 11.23 18.92 -7.78
CA SER A 52 9.78 19.06 -7.93
C SER A 52 9.17 18.40 -9.17
N VAL A 53 9.97 18.12 -10.21
CA VAL A 53 9.45 17.81 -11.56
C VAL A 53 9.35 16.30 -11.82
N ASP A 54 10.21 15.46 -11.22
CA ASP A 54 10.37 14.07 -11.66
C ASP A 54 10.17 13.00 -10.57
N ASN A 55 10.00 13.36 -9.29
CA ASN A 55 9.91 12.36 -8.21
C ASN A 55 8.47 12.08 -7.75
N ASP A 56 8.04 10.84 -7.98
CA ASP A 56 6.80 10.29 -7.45
C ASP A 56 6.91 10.14 -5.93
N ILE A 57 6.44 11.15 -5.19
CA ILE A 57 6.42 11.15 -3.72
C ILE A 57 5.67 9.94 -3.16
N ASP A 58 4.67 9.43 -3.88
CA ASP A 58 3.91 8.28 -3.44
C ASP A 58 4.78 7.01 -3.48
N LEU A 59 5.73 6.90 -4.41
CA LEU A 59 6.73 5.83 -4.46
C LEU A 59 7.68 5.92 -3.25
N HIS A 60 8.17 7.11 -2.92
CA HIS A 60 9.07 7.29 -1.76
C HIS A 60 8.37 6.99 -0.43
N LEU A 61 7.12 7.44 -0.26
CA LEU A 61 6.29 7.12 0.89
C LEU A 61 6.09 5.60 0.99
N SER A 62 5.76 4.94 -0.12
CA SER A 62 5.57 3.49 -0.17
C SER A 62 6.83 2.73 0.24
N ASN A 63 8.00 3.11 -0.28
CA ASN A 63 9.28 2.51 0.09
C ASN A 63 9.62 2.70 1.57
N TYR A 64 9.34 3.89 2.12
CA TYR A 64 9.53 4.16 3.54
C TYR A 64 8.62 3.28 4.39
N TYR A 65 7.32 3.22 4.08
CA TYR A 65 6.38 2.40 4.84
C TYR A 65 6.73 0.91 4.78
N SER A 66 7.26 0.43 3.66
CA SER A 66 7.76 -0.94 3.52
C SER A 66 8.99 -1.17 4.41
N SER A 67 9.89 -0.19 4.50
CA SER A 67 11.02 -0.27 5.43
C SER A 67 10.58 -0.25 6.90
N CYS A 68 9.56 0.55 7.23
CA CYS A 68 8.96 0.58 8.57
C CYS A 68 8.30 -0.75 8.93
N GLU A 69 7.60 -1.37 7.97
CA GLU A 69 7.08 -2.73 8.10
C GLU A 69 8.19 -3.71 8.47
N THR A 70 9.25 -3.78 7.65
CA THR A 70 10.27 -4.82 7.79
C THR A 70 11.00 -4.70 9.13
N LYS A 71 11.10 -3.48 9.65
CA LYS A 71 11.65 -3.15 10.97
C LYS A 71 10.64 -3.27 12.12
N LYS A 72 9.40 -3.68 11.85
CA LYS A 72 8.27 -3.82 12.78
C LYS A 72 7.90 -2.52 13.51
N LEU A 73 8.01 -1.40 12.81
CA LEU A 73 7.68 -0.06 13.31
C LEU A 73 6.20 0.29 13.09
N ILE A 74 5.49 -0.45 12.23
CA ILE A 74 4.05 -0.28 11.99
C ILE A 74 3.31 -1.47 12.63
N PRO A 75 2.46 -1.23 13.65
CA PRO A 75 1.55 -2.24 14.16
C PRO A 75 0.59 -2.76 13.08
N SER A 76 0.19 -4.04 13.13
CA SER A 76 -0.68 -4.64 12.10
C SER A 76 -2.02 -3.91 11.91
N ASN A 77 -2.60 -3.34 12.97
CA ASN A 77 -3.81 -2.52 12.88
C ASN A 77 -3.57 -1.17 12.15
N CYS A 78 -2.36 -0.63 12.21
CA CYS A 78 -1.97 0.56 11.46
C CYS A 78 -1.70 0.25 9.98
N PHE A 79 -1.32 -0.99 9.64
CA PHE A 79 -1.11 -1.40 8.25
C PHE A 79 -2.41 -1.33 7.42
N PHE A 80 -3.52 -1.92 7.89
CA PHE A 80 -4.78 -1.86 7.14
C PHE A 80 -5.32 -0.43 7.01
N LYS A 81 -5.12 0.39 8.06
CA LYS A 81 -5.38 1.82 8.01
C LYS A 81 -4.53 2.48 6.92
N LEU A 82 -3.24 2.17 6.86
CA LEU A 82 -2.35 2.68 5.82
C LEU A 82 -2.81 2.29 4.42
N VAL A 83 -3.22 1.04 4.20
CA VAL A 83 -3.75 0.59 2.91
C VAL A 83 -4.99 1.39 2.51
N GLU A 84 -5.94 1.60 3.43
CA GLU A 84 -7.11 2.44 3.19
C GLU A 84 -6.71 3.86 2.76
N TYR A 85 -5.84 4.53 3.53
CA TYR A 85 -5.42 5.89 3.20
C TYR A 85 -4.67 5.96 1.88
N MET A 86 -3.73 5.05 1.63
CA MET A 86 -2.89 5.09 0.44
C MET A 86 -3.68 4.76 -0.82
N LEU A 87 -4.55 3.75 -0.79
CA LEU A 87 -5.30 3.31 -1.98
C LEU A 87 -6.56 4.13 -2.24
N VAL A 88 -7.26 4.56 -1.18
CA VAL A 88 -8.59 5.18 -1.29
C VAL A 88 -8.52 6.70 -1.19
N VAL A 89 -7.77 7.23 -0.22
CA VAL A 89 -7.74 8.68 0.04
C VAL A 89 -6.69 9.37 -0.82
N LEU A 90 -5.50 8.79 -0.88
CA LEU A 90 -4.40 9.31 -1.68
C LEU A 90 -4.42 8.75 -3.10
N GLU A 91 -5.10 7.63 -3.36
CA GLU A 91 -5.18 7.03 -4.70
C GLU A 91 -3.80 6.66 -5.29
N SER A 92 -2.86 6.29 -4.41
CA SER A 92 -1.49 5.95 -4.77
C SER A 92 -1.40 4.64 -5.56
N ARG A 93 -1.09 4.75 -6.85
CA ARG A 93 -0.82 3.59 -7.72
C ARG A 93 0.46 2.87 -7.34
N SER A 94 1.50 3.62 -6.97
CA SER A 94 2.80 3.08 -6.57
C SER A 94 2.71 2.24 -5.30
N PHE A 95 1.82 2.62 -4.36
CA PHE A 95 1.52 1.80 -3.19
C PHE A 95 0.90 0.46 -3.57
N THR A 96 -0.11 0.46 -4.48
CA THR A 96 -0.74 -0.77 -4.98
C THR A 96 0.31 -1.77 -5.46
N SER A 97 1.24 -1.33 -6.32
CA SER A 97 2.23 -2.21 -6.94
C SER A 97 3.32 -2.71 -5.98
N LEU A 98 3.69 -1.91 -4.97
CA LEU A 98 4.73 -2.29 -4.02
C LEU A 98 4.21 -3.23 -2.92
N PHE A 99 2.98 -3.00 -2.42
CA PHE A 99 2.46 -3.69 -1.25
C PHE A 99 1.58 -4.90 -1.55
N SER A 100 1.14 -5.08 -2.79
CA SER A 100 0.43 -6.30 -3.18
C SER A 100 1.26 -7.58 -3.01
N ASN A 101 2.59 -7.44 -2.92
CA ASN A 101 3.51 -8.53 -2.64
C ASN A 101 3.85 -8.71 -1.16
N CYS A 102 3.46 -7.77 -0.29
CA CYS A 102 3.63 -7.83 1.16
C CYS A 102 2.60 -8.74 1.82
N VAL A 103 2.61 -10.03 1.46
CA VAL A 103 1.66 -11.04 1.94
C VAL A 103 1.92 -11.51 3.38
N GLU A 104 3.06 -11.14 3.96
CA GLU A 104 3.45 -11.43 5.34
C GLU A 104 2.52 -10.84 6.41
N PHE A 105 1.68 -9.87 6.04
CA PHE A 105 0.65 -9.30 6.93
C PHE A 105 -0.63 -10.11 7.01
N TYR A 106 -0.82 -11.06 6.11
CA TYR A 106 -2.05 -11.80 5.97
C TYR A 106 -1.90 -13.16 6.62
N ASN A 107 -2.85 -13.52 7.48
CA ASN A 107 -2.96 -14.84 8.07
C ASN A 107 -4.21 -15.54 7.51
N THR A 108 -4.06 -16.79 7.09
CA THR A 108 -5.12 -17.55 6.40
C THR A 108 -6.39 -17.72 7.26
N GLN A 109 -6.24 -17.74 8.59
CA GLN A 109 -7.33 -17.79 9.56
C GLN A 109 -8.30 -16.60 9.44
N TYR A 110 -7.82 -15.43 9.01
CA TYR A 110 -8.62 -14.19 8.92
C TYR A 110 -8.93 -13.79 7.47
N SER A 111 -8.78 -14.72 6.53
CA SER A 111 -8.94 -14.47 5.09
C SER A 111 -10.28 -13.83 4.73
N ASN A 112 -11.38 -14.26 5.37
CA ASN A 112 -12.70 -13.69 5.15
C ASN A 112 -12.83 -12.27 5.69
N GLU A 113 -12.31 -12.01 6.89
CA GLU A 113 -12.32 -10.69 7.52
C GLU A 113 -11.56 -9.67 6.69
N TYR A 114 -10.38 -10.05 6.16
CA TYR A 114 -9.61 -9.19 5.28
C TYR A 114 -10.35 -8.91 3.97
N LEU A 115 -10.91 -9.93 3.32
CA LEU A 115 -11.62 -9.74 2.06
C LEU A 115 -12.86 -8.86 2.26
N THR A 116 -13.64 -9.11 3.31
CA THR A 116 -14.80 -8.28 3.65
C THR A 116 -14.41 -6.82 3.90
N PHE A 117 -13.28 -6.57 4.59
CA PHE A 117 -12.74 -5.22 4.74
C PHE A 117 -12.50 -4.53 3.39
N PHE A 118 -11.79 -5.18 2.47
CA PHE A 118 -11.50 -4.59 1.15
C PHE A 118 -12.74 -4.45 0.26
N LEU A 119 -13.67 -5.42 0.30
CA LEU A 119 -14.93 -5.33 -0.44
C LEU A 119 -15.80 -4.16 0.06
N ASN A 120 -15.79 -3.90 1.37
CA ASN A 120 -16.46 -2.72 1.93
C ASN A 120 -15.81 -1.42 1.46
N LEU A 121 -14.48 -1.33 1.45
CA LEU A 121 -13.77 -0.17 0.88
C LEU A 121 -14.09 0.01 -0.61
N PHE A 122 -14.08 -1.07 -1.39
CA PHE A 122 -14.34 -1.05 -2.83
C PHE A 122 -15.76 -0.56 -3.13
N SER A 123 -16.76 -1.11 -2.44
CA SER A 123 -18.18 -0.77 -2.66
C SER A 123 -18.56 0.63 -2.18
N THR A 124 -17.88 1.17 -1.17
CA THR A 124 -18.14 2.52 -0.64
C THR A 124 -17.31 3.60 -1.34
N SER A 125 -16.29 3.22 -2.10
CA SER A 125 -15.44 4.16 -2.84
C SER A 125 -16.16 4.81 -4.02
N LYS A 126 -16.15 6.15 -4.03
CA LYS A 126 -16.74 6.96 -5.10
C LYS A 126 -15.78 7.20 -6.27
N SER A 127 -14.47 7.17 -6.00
CA SER A 127 -13.45 7.43 -7.01
C SER A 127 -13.18 6.19 -7.85
N GLU A 128 -13.12 6.38 -9.17
CA GLU A 128 -12.76 5.33 -10.11
C GLU A 128 -11.31 4.87 -9.92
N VAL A 129 -10.39 5.81 -9.69
CA VAL A 129 -8.96 5.49 -9.46
C VAL A 129 -8.79 4.67 -8.18
N ALA A 130 -9.49 5.05 -7.11
CA ALA A 130 -9.47 4.28 -5.86
C ALA A 130 -10.04 2.86 -6.05
N ARG A 131 -11.13 2.71 -6.82
CA ARG A 131 -11.68 1.38 -7.13
C ARG A 131 -10.71 0.55 -7.96
N ASP A 132 -10.04 1.14 -8.95
CA ASP A 132 -9.05 0.44 -9.76
C ASP A 132 -7.85 -0.03 -8.92
N ASN A 133 -7.33 0.85 -8.05
CA ASN A 133 -6.27 0.51 -7.11
C ASN A 133 -6.69 -0.65 -6.19
N LEU A 134 -7.87 -0.58 -5.58
CA LEU A 134 -8.41 -1.63 -4.73
C LEU A 134 -8.61 -2.94 -5.49
N ARG A 135 -9.16 -2.90 -6.72
CA ARG A 135 -9.34 -4.10 -7.55
C ARG A 135 -8.01 -4.80 -7.78
N MET A 136 -7.00 -4.05 -8.21
CA MET A 136 -5.65 -4.59 -8.45
C MET A 136 -5.07 -5.19 -7.16
N TYR A 137 -5.11 -4.43 -6.06
CA TYR A 137 -4.60 -4.86 -4.76
C TYR A 137 -5.27 -6.16 -4.26
N ILE A 138 -6.61 -6.21 -4.30
CA ILE A 138 -7.39 -7.39 -3.91
C ILE A 138 -7.04 -8.59 -4.79
N THR A 139 -6.98 -8.40 -6.11
CA THR A 139 -6.72 -9.47 -7.06
C THR A 139 -5.37 -10.12 -6.83
N GLU A 140 -4.34 -9.31 -6.56
CA GLU A 140 -2.99 -9.79 -6.34
C GLU A 140 -2.84 -10.51 -5.00
N ILE A 141 -3.41 -9.98 -3.92
CA ILE A 141 -3.24 -10.57 -2.57
C ILE A 141 -4.04 -11.85 -2.39
N PHE A 142 -5.25 -11.89 -2.94
CA PHE A 142 -6.12 -13.06 -2.85
C PHE A 142 -5.93 -14.03 -4.01
N ASP A 143 -4.81 -13.96 -4.74
CA ASP A 143 -4.51 -14.93 -5.80
C ASP A 143 -4.55 -16.37 -5.27
N ASP A 144 -5.16 -17.27 -6.05
CA ASP A 144 -5.36 -18.65 -5.61
C ASP A 144 -4.01 -19.34 -5.45
N LYS A 145 -3.82 -20.06 -4.35
CA LYS A 145 -2.57 -20.78 -4.02
C LYS A 145 -1.38 -19.84 -3.78
N ARG A 146 -1.64 -18.67 -3.21
CA ARG A 146 -0.61 -17.74 -2.76
C ARG A 146 -0.15 -18.07 -1.33
N TYR A 147 1.16 -17.99 -1.08
CA TYR A 147 1.69 -18.14 0.28
C TYR A 147 1.53 -16.84 1.05
N TRP A 148 0.95 -16.94 2.23
CA TRP A 148 0.76 -15.86 3.20
C TRP A 148 1.72 -16.04 4.39
N ALA A 149 1.51 -15.30 5.48
CA ALA A 149 2.34 -15.36 6.68
C ALA A 149 2.57 -16.81 7.16
N ASN A 150 3.75 -17.06 7.75
CA ASN A 150 4.16 -18.37 8.24
C ASN A 150 4.19 -19.48 7.15
N ASN A 151 4.31 -19.11 5.88
CA ASN A 151 4.25 -20.03 4.73
C ASN A 151 2.92 -20.81 4.65
N GLU A 152 1.84 -20.25 5.20
CA GLU A 152 0.52 -20.83 5.04
C GLU A 152 -0.02 -20.58 3.63
N LEU A 153 -0.59 -21.60 3.01
CA LEU A 153 -1.16 -21.48 1.67
C LEU A 153 -2.58 -20.92 1.75
N PHE A 154 -2.80 -19.74 1.16
CA PHE A 154 -4.15 -19.28 0.86
C PHE A 154 -4.69 -20.01 -0.36
N ASP A 155 -5.92 -20.52 -0.26
CA ASP A 155 -6.67 -21.15 -1.34
C ASP A 155 -8.12 -20.67 -1.26
N ASN A 156 -8.80 -20.54 -2.40
CA ASN A 156 -10.17 -20.05 -2.45
C ASN A 156 -11.16 -20.87 -1.59
N SER A 157 -10.86 -22.13 -1.26
CA SER A 157 -11.66 -22.96 -0.34
C SER A 157 -11.72 -22.46 1.10
N LEU A 158 -10.84 -21.52 1.49
CA LEU A 158 -10.87 -20.86 2.81
C LEU A 158 -11.94 -19.78 2.91
N LEU A 159 -12.47 -19.32 1.77
CA LEU A 159 -13.46 -18.24 1.72
C LEU A 159 -14.88 -18.76 1.87
N PHE A 160 -15.74 -17.98 2.52
CA PHE A 160 -17.18 -18.18 2.46
C PHE A 160 -17.68 -18.00 1.02
N GLU A 161 -18.75 -18.71 0.66
CA GLU A 161 -19.30 -18.70 -0.70
C GLU A 161 -19.60 -17.29 -1.21
N GLU A 162 -20.21 -16.44 -0.37
CA GLU A 162 -20.50 -15.04 -0.69
C GLU A 162 -19.23 -14.24 -1.01
N ASN A 163 -18.21 -14.34 -0.15
CA ASN A 163 -16.94 -13.67 -0.33
C ASN A 163 -16.22 -14.14 -1.61
N LEU A 164 -16.26 -15.45 -1.89
CA LEU A 164 -15.68 -16.02 -3.10
C LEU A 164 -16.39 -15.50 -4.37
N GLN A 165 -17.73 -15.43 -4.35
CA GLN A 165 -18.50 -14.87 -5.46
C GLN A 165 -18.14 -13.39 -5.70
N GLN A 166 -18.03 -12.58 -4.65
CA GLN A 166 -17.62 -11.18 -4.77
C GLN A 166 -16.18 -11.04 -5.32
N LEU A 167 -15.24 -11.85 -4.84
CA LEU A 167 -13.87 -11.87 -5.35
C LEU A 167 -13.83 -12.22 -6.85
N GLN A 168 -14.64 -13.17 -7.30
CA GLN A 168 -14.74 -13.52 -8.72
C GLN A 168 -15.28 -12.37 -9.57
N ILE A 169 -16.25 -11.60 -9.07
CA ILE A 169 -16.75 -10.39 -9.74
C ILE A 169 -15.64 -9.37 -9.88
N ILE A 170 -14.92 -9.06 -8.78
CA ILE A 170 -13.80 -8.11 -8.78
C ILE A 170 -12.73 -8.47 -9.81
N ARG A 171 -12.40 -9.76 -9.94
CA ARG A 171 -11.43 -10.28 -10.91
C ARG A 171 -11.87 -10.18 -12.37
N ALA A 172 -13.17 -10.15 -12.63
CA ALA A 172 -13.74 -10.16 -13.97
C ALA A 172 -14.02 -8.76 -14.54
N MET A 173 -14.01 -7.73 -13.69
CA MET A 173 -14.06 -6.31 -14.08
C MET A 173 -12.77 -5.91 -14.79
#